data_AF-A0A353L054-F1
#
_entry.id   AF-A0A353L054-F1
#
_cell.length_a   1.000
_cell.length_b   1.000
_cell.length_c   1.000
_cell.angle_alpha   90.00
_cell.angle_beta   90.00
_cell.angle_gamma   90.00
#
_symmetry.space_group_name_H-M   'P 1'
#
loop_
_entity.id
_entity.type
_entity.pdbx_description
1 polymer ?
#
loop_
_entity_poly.entity_id
_entity_poly.type
_entity_poly.pdbx_seq_one_letter_code
_entity_poly.pdbx_strand_id
1 'polypeptide(L)'
;MFFGTKYIVAKAFNSKVQVWKTKKTLTIVFLVKYFNQRGWVISALPEIYKNIFPSEKTNVIFDLDIKQDINKRNEFIKRLVEDYKINGWLTSIEGKIDIEVCLFDLHNNLEKLELIEISINRDSVYFEDSLRKIKIYPSDLFYNNTNQNIKTNYSTHRKSIQSWIANEAKNEKEKESLWHFYYDLRLKLKI
;
A
#
# COMPACT_ATOMS: atom_id res chain seq x y z
N MET A 1 -13.04 1.36 -1.39
CA MET A 1 -12.39 2.68 -1.19
C MET A 1 -10.89 2.43 -1.13
N PHE A 2 -10.12 3.13 -1.97
CA PHE A 2 -8.67 3.01 -2.02
C PHE A 2 -8.06 4.16 -1.22
N PHE A 3 -7.19 3.84 -0.27
CA PHE A 3 -6.44 4.81 0.51
C PHE A 3 -4.98 4.63 0.16
N GLY A 4 -4.35 5.57 -0.54
CA GLY A 4 -2.89 5.48 -0.67
C GLY A 4 -2.21 5.79 0.67
N THR A 5 -1.14 5.10 1.03
CA THR A 5 -0.45 5.31 2.32
C THR A 5 0.68 6.32 2.28
N LYS A 6 1.10 6.75 1.08
CA LYS A 6 2.13 7.76 0.88
C LYS A 6 1.56 9.17 1.08
N TYR A 7 2.43 10.17 1.23
CA TYR A 7 2.07 11.56 0.98
C TYR A 7 1.39 11.64 -0.38
N ILE A 8 0.09 11.90 -0.36
CA ILE A 8 -0.71 12.02 -1.55
C ILE A 8 -1.46 13.33 -1.36
N VAL A 9 -1.16 14.28 -2.25
CA VAL A 9 -2.19 15.17 -2.76
C VAL A 9 -3.34 14.25 -3.15
N ALA A 10 -4.39 14.19 -2.34
CA ALA A 10 -5.48 13.27 -2.56
C ALA A 10 -6.08 13.58 -3.93
N LYS A 11 -5.73 12.74 -4.91
CA LYS A 11 -6.14 12.91 -6.29
C LYS A 11 -7.43 12.15 -6.49
N ALA A 12 -8.48 12.93 -6.69
CA ALA A 12 -9.79 12.46 -7.09
C ALA A 12 -9.71 11.81 -8.48
N PHE A 13 -9.65 10.49 -8.56
CA PHE A 13 -9.97 9.78 -9.80
C PHE A 13 -11.50 9.65 -9.87
N ASN A 14 -12.14 10.61 -10.53
CA ASN A 14 -13.60 10.69 -10.78
C ASN A 14 -14.51 10.74 -9.54
N SER A 15 -14.00 11.02 -8.33
CA SER A 15 -14.78 11.03 -7.09
C SER A 15 -14.22 12.01 -6.04
N LYS A 16 -15.05 12.43 -5.07
CA LYS A 16 -14.63 13.35 -3.98
C LYS A 16 -13.59 12.66 -3.10
N VAL A 17 -12.53 13.39 -2.75
CA VAL A 17 -11.55 12.93 -1.73
C VAL A 17 -12.24 12.88 -0.38
N GLN A 18 -11.97 11.82 0.38
CA GLN A 18 -12.45 11.68 1.76
C GLN A 18 -11.28 11.37 2.70
N VAL A 19 -11.23 12.08 3.82
CA VAL A 19 -10.29 11.82 4.91
C VAL A 19 -11.06 11.17 6.05
N TRP A 20 -10.57 10.02 6.50
CA TRP A 20 -11.19 9.23 7.54
C TRP A 20 -10.20 8.99 8.69
N LYS A 21 -10.69 9.10 9.92
CA LYS A 21 -9.97 8.74 11.14
C LYS A 21 -10.50 7.42 11.67
N THR A 22 -9.60 6.54 12.13
CA THR A 22 -10.00 5.27 12.76
C THR A 22 -10.43 5.50 14.21
N LYS A 23 -11.65 5.05 14.56
CA LYS A 23 -12.17 5.03 15.94
C LYS A 23 -11.78 3.76 16.68
N LYS A 24 -11.58 2.66 15.94
CA LYS A 24 -11.19 1.34 16.46
C LYS A 24 -10.04 0.77 15.63
N THR A 25 -9.31 -0.19 16.20
CA THR A 25 -8.25 -0.91 15.49
C THR A 25 -8.81 -1.63 14.26
N LEU A 26 -8.21 -1.39 13.10
CA LEU A 26 -8.49 -2.12 11.87
C LEU A 26 -7.32 -3.06 11.59
N THR A 27 -7.65 -4.34 11.39
CA THR A 27 -6.68 -5.35 10.97
C THR A 27 -6.87 -5.62 9.49
N ILE A 28 -5.81 -5.40 8.73
CA ILE A 28 -5.74 -5.61 7.29
C ILE A 28 -4.58 -6.55 6.98
N VAL A 29 -4.68 -7.29 5.87
CA VAL A 29 -3.62 -8.19 5.43
C VAL A 29 -2.52 -7.42 4.69
N PHE A 30 -1.26 -7.73 5.01
CA PHE A 30 -0.10 -7.19 4.33
C PHE A 30 0.21 -8.02 3.07
N LEU A 31 -0.16 -7.51 1.89
CA LEU A 31 0.02 -8.19 0.59
C LEU A 31 1.17 -7.58 -0.21
N VAL A 32 2.33 -7.44 0.44
CA VAL A 32 3.57 -7.02 -0.22
C VAL A 32 4.53 -8.19 -0.21
N LYS A 33 5.00 -8.59 -1.40
CA LYS A 33 5.89 -9.73 -1.60
C LYS A 33 7.34 -9.37 -1.32
N TYR A 34 7.82 -8.28 -1.92
CA TYR A 34 9.17 -7.75 -1.72
C TYR A 34 9.32 -6.34 -2.29
N PHE A 35 10.42 -5.67 -1.96
CA PHE A 35 10.89 -4.47 -2.66
C PHE A 35 11.93 -4.84 -3.71
N ASN A 36 11.79 -4.33 -4.93
CA ASN A 36 12.76 -4.56 -6.00
C ASN A 36 13.91 -3.54 -5.97
N GLN A 37 14.87 -3.68 -6.89
CA GLN A 37 16.06 -2.82 -6.99
C GLN A 37 15.75 -1.34 -7.26
N ARG A 38 14.56 -1.05 -7.80
CA ARG A 38 14.06 0.31 -8.05
C ARG A 38 13.34 0.90 -6.84
N GLY A 39 13.27 0.16 -5.73
CA GLY A 39 12.49 0.52 -4.56
C GLY A 39 10.98 0.39 -4.76
N TRP A 40 10.54 -0.32 -5.80
CA TRP A 40 9.12 -0.53 -6.03
C TRP A 40 8.60 -1.68 -5.19
N VAL A 41 7.37 -1.53 -4.72
CA VAL A 41 6.64 -2.53 -3.94
C VAL A 41 6.04 -3.54 -4.90
N ILE A 42 6.40 -4.81 -4.76
CA ILE A 42 5.81 -5.88 -5.56
C ILE A 42 4.67 -6.52 -4.76
N SER A 43 3.46 -6.52 -5.34
CA SER A 43 2.26 -7.11 -4.74
C SER A 43 2.38 -8.63 -4.55
N ALA A 44 1.94 -9.13 -3.39
CA ALA A 44 1.71 -10.55 -3.16
C ALA A 44 0.30 -11.00 -3.58
N LEU A 45 -0.57 -10.06 -4.01
CA LEU A 45 -1.97 -10.34 -4.34
C LEU A 45 -2.13 -11.48 -5.37
N PRO A 46 -1.37 -11.54 -6.47
CA PRO A 46 -1.52 -12.63 -7.44
C PRO A 46 -1.18 -14.01 -6.87
N GLU A 47 -0.17 -14.08 -6.01
CA GLU A 47 0.26 -15.33 -5.39
C GLU A 47 -0.78 -15.83 -4.39
N ILE A 48 -1.26 -14.95 -3.52
CA ILE A 48 -2.31 -15.29 -2.54
C ILE A 48 -3.62 -15.65 -3.25
N TYR A 49 -3.98 -14.95 -4.32
CA TYR A 49 -5.15 -15.29 -5.12
C TYR A 49 -5.05 -16.69 -5.71
N LYS A 50 -3.91 -17.03 -6.34
CA LYS A 50 -3.69 -18.38 -6.89
C LYS A 50 -3.75 -19.48 -5.82
N ASN A 51 -3.28 -19.19 -4.61
CA ASN A 51 -3.37 -20.14 -3.50
C ASN A 51 -4.83 -20.38 -3.04
N ILE A 52 -5.68 -19.36 -3.10
CA ILE A 52 -7.11 -19.47 -2.73
C ILE A 52 -7.94 -20.07 -3.88
N PHE A 53 -7.58 -19.80 -5.13
CA PHE A 53 -8.28 -20.28 -6.33
C PHE A 53 -7.36 -21.11 -7.25
N PRO A 54 -6.86 -22.26 -6.80
CA PRO A 54 -5.89 -23.07 -7.56
C PRO A 54 -6.48 -23.66 -8.85
N SER A 55 -7.81 -23.72 -8.98
CA SER A 55 -8.50 -24.25 -10.16
C SER A 55 -8.63 -23.25 -11.31
N GLU A 56 -8.33 -21.96 -11.11
CA GLU A 56 -8.31 -20.99 -12.20
C GLU A 56 -7.09 -21.25 -13.12
N LYS A 57 -7.36 -21.68 -14.36
CA LYS A 57 -6.35 -22.08 -15.35
C LYS A 57 -5.56 -20.92 -15.97
N THR A 58 -5.63 -19.70 -15.43
CA THR A 58 -4.89 -18.57 -16.00
C THR A 58 -3.41 -18.69 -15.62
N ASN A 59 -2.56 -19.03 -16.61
CA ASN A 59 -1.12 -19.20 -16.42
C ASN A 59 -0.45 -17.96 -15.79
N VAL A 60 -0.95 -16.76 -16.09
CA VAL A 60 -0.48 -15.51 -15.51
C VAL A 60 -1.67 -14.69 -15.02
N ILE A 61 -1.62 -14.30 -13.75
CA ILE A 61 -2.57 -13.38 -13.11
C ILE A 61 -1.73 -12.22 -12.59
N PHE A 62 -2.11 -11.00 -12.91
CA PHE A 62 -1.50 -9.78 -12.43
C PHE A 62 -2.34 -9.13 -11.33
N ASP A 63 -1.73 -8.21 -10.59
CA ASP A 63 -2.39 -7.47 -9.51
C ASP A 63 -3.65 -6.72 -10.00
N LEU A 64 -3.58 -6.12 -11.19
CA LEU A 64 -4.70 -5.40 -11.80
C LEU A 64 -5.85 -6.31 -12.23
N ASP A 65 -5.55 -7.54 -12.69
CA ASP A 65 -6.59 -8.49 -13.10
C ASP A 65 -7.53 -8.82 -11.94
N ILE A 66 -7.00 -8.81 -10.70
CA ILE A 66 -7.78 -9.07 -9.49
C ILE A 66 -8.47 -7.79 -9.02
N LYS A 67 -7.81 -6.63 -9.12
CA LYS A 67 -8.36 -5.36 -8.58
C LYS A 67 -9.45 -4.74 -9.46
N GLN A 68 -9.32 -4.86 -10.79
CA GLN A 68 -10.24 -4.24 -11.74
C GLN A 68 -11.43 -5.13 -12.10
N ASP A 69 -11.25 -6.46 -12.12
CA ASP A 69 -12.34 -7.41 -12.30
C ASP A 69 -13.19 -7.49 -11.02
N ILE A 70 -14.41 -6.95 -11.09
CA ILE A 70 -15.32 -6.87 -9.95
C ILE A 70 -15.68 -8.27 -9.42
N ASN A 71 -15.83 -9.26 -10.29
CA ASN A 71 -16.24 -10.61 -9.88
C ASN A 71 -15.10 -11.31 -9.15
N LYS A 72 -13.89 -11.30 -9.73
CA LYS A 72 -12.70 -11.87 -9.08
C LYS A 72 -12.40 -11.16 -7.77
N ARG A 73 -12.46 -9.82 -7.76
CA ARG A 73 -12.24 -9.02 -6.56
C ARG A 73 -13.21 -9.38 -5.46
N ASN A 74 -14.51 -9.41 -5.76
CA ASN A 74 -15.53 -9.64 -4.75
C ASN A 74 -15.46 -11.07 -4.20
N GLU A 75 -15.21 -12.07 -5.04
CA GLU A 75 -15.07 -13.46 -4.60
C GLU A 75 -13.82 -13.64 -3.72
N PHE A 76 -12.70 -13.02 -4.10
CA PHE A 76 -11.49 -13.03 -3.27
C PHE A 76 -11.69 -12.28 -1.93
N ILE A 77 -12.34 -11.11 -1.94
CA ILE A 77 -12.70 -10.38 -0.72
C ILE A 77 -13.59 -11.22 0.19
N LYS A 78 -14.59 -11.89 -0.38
CA LYS A 78 -15.50 -12.77 0.37
C LYS A 78 -14.72 -13.84 1.12
N ARG A 79 -13.80 -14.54 0.44
CA ARG A 79 -12.89 -15.53 1.05
C ARG A 79 -12.04 -14.93 2.18
N LEU A 80 -11.42 -13.77 1.96
CA LEU A 80 -10.61 -13.11 3.00
C LEU A 80 -11.42 -12.73 4.25
N VAL A 81 -12.67 -12.28 4.07
CA VAL A 81 -13.56 -11.90 5.18
C VAL A 81 -14.08 -13.13 5.91
N GLU A 82 -14.61 -14.11 5.19
CA GLU A 82 -15.28 -15.28 5.75
C GLU A 82 -14.28 -16.22 6.44
N ASP A 83 -13.22 -16.59 5.72
CA ASP A 83 -12.27 -17.64 6.11
C ASP A 83 -11.17 -17.11 7.05
N TYR A 84 -10.78 -15.83 6.91
CA TYR A 84 -9.60 -15.28 7.61
C TYR A 84 -9.89 -14.05 8.49
N LYS A 85 -11.14 -13.56 8.52
CA LYS A 85 -11.55 -12.36 9.28
C LYS A 85 -10.74 -11.10 8.97
N ILE A 86 -10.25 -11.01 7.73
CA ILE A 86 -9.46 -9.89 7.24
C ILE A 86 -10.43 -8.79 6.76
N ASN A 87 -10.25 -7.55 7.22
CA ASN A 87 -11.17 -6.43 6.92
C ASN A 87 -10.67 -5.51 5.79
N GLY A 88 -9.56 -5.86 5.17
CA GLY A 88 -8.94 -5.06 4.13
C GLY A 88 -7.56 -5.58 3.77
N TRP A 89 -6.91 -4.98 2.77
CA TRP A 89 -5.53 -5.26 2.41
C TRP A 89 -4.67 -4.00 2.40
N LEU A 90 -3.35 -4.19 2.50
CA LEU A 90 -2.30 -3.24 2.14
C LEU A 90 -1.48 -3.84 1.00
N THR A 91 -1.44 -3.21 -0.17
CA THR A 91 -0.71 -3.73 -1.35
C THR A 91 -0.16 -2.59 -2.22
N SER A 92 0.74 -2.88 -3.16
CA SER A 92 1.23 -1.89 -4.14
C SER A 92 0.12 -1.42 -5.08
N ILE A 93 0.20 -0.19 -5.58
CA ILE A 93 -0.56 0.26 -6.75
C ILE A 93 0.27 -0.12 -8.00
N GLU A 94 -0.18 -1.11 -8.77
CA GLU A 94 0.48 -1.53 -10.03
C GLU A 94 1.96 -1.91 -9.91
N GLY A 95 2.39 -2.43 -8.77
CA GLY A 95 3.81 -2.79 -8.57
C GLY A 95 4.75 -1.59 -8.53
N LYS A 96 4.25 -0.39 -8.17
CA LYS A 96 5.01 0.86 -8.07
C LYS A 96 5.44 1.13 -6.62
N ILE A 97 6.02 2.31 -6.38
CA ILE A 97 6.41 2.78 -5.04
C ILE A 97 5.17 2.99 -4.15
N ASP A 98 4.06 3.42 -4.75
CA ASP A 98 2.85 3.77 -4.01
C ASP A 98 2.09 2.51 -3.55
N ILE A 99 1.51 2.60 -2.37
CA ILE A 99 0.80 1.51 -1.70
C ILE A 99 -0.62 1.96 -1.42
N GLU A 100 -1.57 1.07 -1.61
CA GLU A 100 -2.97 1.22 -1.25
C GLU A 100 -3.32 0.41 -0.01
N VAL A 101 -4.19 0.97 0.84
CA VAL A 101 -5.06 0.26 1.76
C VAL A 101 -6.44 0.20 1.11
N CYS A 102 -7.03 -0.99 1.04
CA CYS A 102 -8.42 -1.16 0.66
C CYS A 102 -9.15 -1.80 1.84
N LEU A 103 -10.21 -1.16 2.34
CA LEU A 103 -11.08 -1.76 3.34
C LEU A 103 -12.22 -2.50 2.64
N PHE A 104 -12.48 -3.73 3.07
CA PHE A 104 -13.59 -4.57 2.62
C PHE A 104 -14.87 -4.15 3.34
N ASP A 105 -16.06 -4.44 2.79
CA ASP A 105 -17.35 -4.15 3.44
C ASP A 105 -17.43 -2.79 4.16
N LEU A 106 -17.70 -1.76 3.38
CA LEU A 106 -17.74 -0.38 3.86
C LEU A 106 -18.73 -0.20 5.01
N HIS A 107 -19.91 -0.83 4.96
CA HIS A 107 -20.94 -0.66 5.97
C HIS A 107 -20.46 -1.10 7.36
N ASN A 108 -19.81 -2.25 7.43
CA ASN A 108 -19.24 -2.76 8.69
C ASN A 108 -18.01 -1.98 9.17
N ASN A 109 -17.28 -1.32 8.27
CA ASN A 109 -16.13 -0.50 8.64
C ASN A 109 -16.49 0.95 8.95
N LEU A 110 -17.62 1.48 8.48
CA LEU A 110 -18.05 2.85 8.75
C LEU A 110 -18.23 3.12 10.25
N GLU A 111 -18.72 2.15 11.03
CA GLU A 111 -18.80 2.29 12.49
C GLU A 111 -17.44 2.40 13.18
N LYS A 112 -16.38 1.90 12.53
CA LYS A 112 -14.98 1.95 13.00
C LYS A 112 -14.25 3.18 12.49
N LEU A 113 -14.90 3.98 11.65
CA LEU A 113 -14.33 5.16 11.00
C LEU A 113 -15.09 6.42 11.40
N GLU A 114 -14.40 7.54 11.31
CA GLU A 114 -14.93 8.88 11.49
C GLU A 114 -14.57 9.66 10.24
N LEU A 115 -15.57 10.11 9.50
CA LEU A 115 -15.32 11.02 8.39
C LEU A 115 -14.87 12.35 8.96
N ILE A 116 -13.64 12.76 8.65
CA ILE A 116 -13.06 14.03 9.08
C ILE A 116 -13.33 15.10 8.04
N GLU A 117 -13.20 14.76 6.76
CA GLU A 117 -13.29 15.73 5.67
C GLU A 117 -13.78 15.08 4.37
N ILE A 118 -14.60 15.81 3.62
CA ILE A 118 -14.90 15.53 2.21
C ILE A 118 -14.50 16.77 1.42
N SER A 119 -13.52 16.62 0.52
CA SER A 119 -13.16 17.69 -0.40
C SER A 119 -13.80 17.49 -1.76
N ILE A 120 -14.45 18.55 -2.23
CA ILE A 120 -15.12 18.61 -3.52
C ILE A 120 -14.22 19.44 -4.45
N ASN A 121 -13.70 18.79 -5.50
CA ASN A 121 -13.05 19.45 -6.64
C ASN A 121 -11.71 20.19 -6.40
N ARG A 122 -10.97 19.91 -5.33
CA ARG A 122 -9.57 20.36 -5.24
C ARG A 122 -8.70 19.26 -4.67
N ASP A 123 -7.58 19.02 -5.34
CA ASP A 123 -6.39 18.40 -4.78
C ASP A 123 -6.16 19.01 -3.38
N SER A 124 -6.53 18.26 -2.36
CA SER A 124 -6.47 18.73 -0.97
C SER A 124 -5.18 18.19 -0.40
N VAL A 125 -4.26 19.10 -0.09
CA VAL A 125 -2.97 18.75 0.46
C VAL A 125 -3.16 18.48 1.94
N TYR A 126 -3.34 17.20 2.28
CA TYR A 126 -3.51 16.76 3.66
C TYR A 126 -2.17 16.31 4.22
N PHE A 127 -1.70 16.97 5.29
CA PHE A 127 -0.40 16.74 5.91
C PHE A 127 -0.52 15.90 7.18
N GLU A 128 -0.75 14.59 7.05
CA GLU A 128 -0.70 13.69 8.21
C GLU A 128 0.00 12.35 7.91
N ASP A 129 1.07 12.08 8.66
CA ASP A 129 1.85 10.84 8.61
C ASP A 129 1.08 9.67 9.21
N SER A 130 0.14 9.15 8.42
CA SER A 130 -0.68 8.00 8.81
C SER A 130 0.16 6.72 8.89
N LEU A 131 1.22 6.59 8.09
CA LEU A 131 2.13 5.44 8.10
C LEU A 131 2.89 5.28 9.41
N ARG A 132 3.27 6.38 10.07
CA ARG A 132 3.89 6.32 11.41
C ARG A 132 2.97 5.71 12.45
N LYS A 133 1.65 5.94 12.36
CA LYS A 133 0.67 5.41 13.31
C LYS A 133 0.29 3.94 13.02
N ILE A 134 0.44 3.48 11.78
CA ILE A 134 0.17 2.09 11.41
C ILE A 134 1.25 1.16 11.98
N LYS A 135 0.84 0.04 12.57
CA LYS A 135 1.75 -1.06 12.92
C LYS A 135 1.75 -2.07 11.78
N ILE A 136 2.94 -2.44 11.31
CA ILE A 136 3.12 -3.39 10.20
C ILE A 136 3.98 -4.53 10.73
N TYR A 137 3.55 -5.76 10.43
CA TYR A 137 4.21 -6.99 10.86
C TYR A 137 4.50 -7.85 9.62
N PRO A 138 5.55 -7.54 8.84
CA PRO A 138 5.93 -8.38 7.71
C PRO A 138 6.46 -9.72 8.18
N SER A 139 6.34 -10.74 7.34
CA SER A 139 6.94 -12.05 7.60
C SER A 139 8.44 -12.06 7.31
N ASP A 140 9.17 -13.01 7.90
CA ASP A 140 10.60 -13.23 7.60
C ASP A 140 10.82 -13.52 6.11
N LEU A 141 9.87 -14.21 5.48
CA LEU A 141 9.89 -14.47 4.03
C LEU A 141 9.92 -13.17 3.21
N PHE A 142 9.16 -12.15 3.62
CA PHE A 142 9.19 -10.85 2.96
C PHE A 142 10.58 -10.20 3.07
N TYR A 143 11.22 -10.25 4.24
CA TYR A 143 12.56 -9.69 4.43
C TYR A 143 13.61 -10.43 3.60
N ASN A 144 13.55 -11.77 3.58
CA ASN A 144 14.44 -12.61 2.79
C ASN A 144 14.29 -12.33 1.29
N ASN A 145 13.05 -12.30 0.78
CA ASN A 145 12.76 -11.99 -0.61
C ASN A 145 13.22 -10.58 -0.98
N THR A 146 13.00 -9.61 -0.09
CA THR A 146 13.46 -8.23 -0.30
C THR A 146 14.98 -8.16 -0.40
N ASN A 147 15.71 -8.81 0.51
CA ASN A 147 17.17 -8.83 0.48
C ASN A 147 17.71 -9.48 -0.81
N GLN A 148 17.14 -10.61 -1.24
CA GLN A 148 17.55 -11.28 -2.49
C GLN A 148 17.30 -10.41 -3.73
N ASN A 149 16.21 -9.64 -3.72
CA ASN A 149 15.83 -8.80 -4.85
C ASN A 149 16.53 -7.44 -4.86
N ILE A 150 17.22 -7.06 -3.79
CA ILE A 150 18.08 -5.88 -3.72
C ILE A 150 19.52 -6.32 -3.97
N LYS A 151 20.02 -6.14 -5.21
CA LYS A 151 21.33 -6.63 -5.70
C LYS A 151 22.59 -6.11 -4.98
N THR A 152 22.46 -5.18 -4.04
CA THR A 152 23.59 -4.60 -3.30
C THR A 152 23.46 -4.94 -1.82
N ASN A 153 24.58 -4.99 -1.09
CA ASN A 153 24.57 -5.08 0.37
C ASN A 153 23.47 -4.13 0.89
N TYR A 154 22.48 -4.68 1.58
CA TYR A 154 21.31 -3.95 2.05
C TYR A 154 21.66 -2.63 2.74
N SER A 155 22.79 -2.60 3.47
CA SER A 155 23.32 -1.37 4.07
C SER A 155 23.75 -0.32 3.03
N THR A 156 24.35 -0.73 1.92
CA THR A 156 24.71 0.12 0.79
C THR A 156 23.48 0.57 0.04
N HIS A 157 22.50 -0.30 -0.22
CA HIS A 157 21.25 0.10 -0.86
C HIS A 157 20.48 1.12 -0.03
N ARG A 158 20.37 0.88 1.28
CA ARG A 158 19.76 1.79 2.24
C ARG A 158 20.46 3.15 2.27
N LYS A 159 21.81 3.17 2.29
CA LYS A 159 22.60 4.40 2.19
C LYS A 159 22.43 5.08 0.83
N SER A 160 22.35 4.33 -0.26
CA SER A 160 22.13 4.88 -1.60
C SER A 160 20.73 5.45 -1.76
N ILE A 161 19.69 4.83 -1.20
CA ILE A 161 18.34 5.41 -1.13
C ILE A 161 18.38 6.68 -0.28
N GLN A 162 18.98 6.65 0.91
CA GLN A 162 19.12 7.85 1.75
C GLN A 162 19.90 8.97 1.05
N SER A 163 20.97 8.65 0.33
CA SER A 163 21.77 9.61 -0.42
C SER A 163 21.08 10.11 -1.68
N TRP A 164 20.30 9.25 -2.37
CA TRP A 164 19.48 9.63 -3.51
C TRP A 164 18.36 10.57 -3.04
N ILE A 165 17.65 10.22 -1.96
CA ILE A 165 16.69 11.11 -1.28
C ILE A 165 17.34 12.45 -0.94
N ALA A 166 18.55 12.44 -0.35
CA ALA A 166 19.27 13.66 0.01
C ALA A 166 19.84 14.46 -1.20
N ASN A 167 19.94 13.85 -2.38
CA ASN A 167 20.35 14.51 -3.62
C ASN A 167 19.16 15.07 -4.39
N GLU A 168 18.06 14.32 -4.51
CA GLU A 168 16.76 14.80 -5.00
C GLU A 168 16.29 16.00 -4.15
N ALA A 169 16.47 15.92 -2.84
CA ALA A 169 16.27 17.02 -1.88
C ALA A 169 16.97 18.34 -2.25
N LYS A 170 18.16 18.25 -2.84
CA LYS A 170 19.00 19.41 -3.14
C LYS A 170 18.69 20.00 -4.49
N ASN A 171 18.13 19.22 -5.41
CA ASN A 171 17.91 19.59 -6.79
C ASN A 171 16.48 20.11 -7.05
N GLU A 172 15.48 19.72 -6.26
CA GLU A 172 14.11 20.25 -6.35
C GLU A 172 13.80 21.27 -5.24
N LYS A 173 13.24 22.43 -5.59
CA LYS A 173 12.88 23.54 -4.68
C LYS A 173 11.61 23.30 -3.85
N GLU A 174 10.92 22.18 -4.01
CA GLU A 174 9.69 21.93 -3.28
C GLU A 174 9.96 21.15 -2.00
N LYS A 175 9.87 21.85 -0.86
CA LYS A 175 9.81 21.25 0.48
C LYS A 175 8.80 20.09 0.57
N GLU A 176 7.76 20.13 -0.25
CA GLU A 176 6.72 19.09 -0.34
C GLU A 176 7.27 17.77 -0.88
N SER A 177 7.96 17.75 -2.05
CA SER A 177 8.63 16.55 -2.59
C SER A 177 9.56 15.90 -1.57
N LEU A 178 10.25 16.73 -0.79
CA LEU A 178 11.16 16.31 0.26
C LEU A 178 10.49 15.61 1.45
N TRP A 179 9.27 16.03 1.79
CA TRP A 179 8.51 15.45 2.89
C TRP A 179 7.98 14.06 2.52
N HIS A 180 7.73 13.78 1.24
CA HIS A 180 7.23 12.48 0.78
C HIS A 180 8.16 11.32 1.15
N PHE A 181 9.46 11.58 1.27
CA PHE A 181 10.46 10.57 1.57
C PHE A 181 10.54 10.17 3.04
N TYR A 182 10.06 11.00 3.98
CA TYR A 182 9.97 10.66 5.40
C TYR A 182 8.83 9.67 5.71
N TYR A 183 7.90 9.50 4.76
CA TYR A 183 6.67 8.71 4.89
C TYR A 183 6.72 7.42 4.06
N ASP A 184 7.91 6.83 3.95
CA ASP A 184 8.16 5.67 3.11
C ASP A 184 7.97 4.36 3.89
N LEU A 185 7.28 3.39 3.29
CA LEU A 185 7.16 2.04 3.85
C LEU A 185 8.55 1.43 4.12
N ARG A 186 9.56 1.71 3.30
CA ARG A 186 10.95 1.26 3.49
C ARG A 186 11.50 1.71 4.84
N LEU A 187 11.37 3.00 5.17
CA LEU A 187 11.80 3.54 6.46
C LEU A 187 11.04 2.90 7.63
N LYS A 188 9.72 2.69 7.48
CA LYS A 188 8.88 2.03 8.48
C LYS A 188 9.29 0.58 8.72
N LEU A 189 9.64 -0.14 7.65
CA LEU A 189 10.13 -1.51 7.68
C LEU A 189 11.62 -1.63 8.03
N LYS A 190 12.30 -0.49 8.20
CA LYS A 190 13.74 -0.35 8.47
C LYS A 190 14.64 -0.86 7.33
N ILE A 191 14.12 -0.81 6.10
CA ILE A 191 14.75 -1.18 4.82
C ILE A 191 15.42 0.02 4.16
#